data_AF-A0AAN6ZYQ1-F1
#
_entry.id   AF-A0AAN6ZYQ1-F1
#
_cell.length_a   1.000
_cell.length_b   1.000
_cell.length_c   1.000
_cell.angle_alpha   90.00
_cell.angle_beta   90.00
_cell.angle_gamma   90.00
#
_symmetry.space_group_name_H-M   'P 1'
#
loop_
_entity.id
_entity.type
_entity.pdbx_description
1 polymer ?
#
loop_
_entity_poly.entity_id
_entity_poly.type
_entity_poly.pdbx_seq_one_letter_code
_entity_poly.pdbx_strand_id
1 'polypeptide(L)'
;MHLRQPPRRVLYAVGATFIVALLFFQFHSPDSARLGQPRWASSASSSRGGRRIRDIQNTTLGFEKIFVVGLPSRTDRRDGMVLQAALSHMDIEFIDGVAGKDIPDKAIPMAKGKERLKDASIGSWRAHMNAIREVVHRNLSSALILEDDTDWDVRIRDQLYDFALSAHALTQPLRGSSPNAPSFADATYPQPAPDSPGKLPDLSFHALPATVPPSSSPYGDNWDVLWIGHCGMHFPFEHHPNVPKARVVRLDDETVAPKKNLWTYNIPFSLKEQYPEHTRAYHHVQEGVCSLGYAVSQKGAQKLLHEVGLKGVTEAFDLLLRYYCEGEKGRKEGRQCLTTQPGLFQHHRTAGPTSAMSDIGDHGDEWRDDAMTDMVRWSVRLNADQLLDGGTEFVDQYPDEDKGDV
;
A
#
# COMPACT_ATOMS: atom_id res chain seq x y z
N MET A 1 -21.30 53.97 45.70
CA MET A 1 -22.52 53.18 45.41
C MET A 1 -22.30 51.77 45.96
N HIS A 2 -22.87 51.46 47.13
CA HIS A 2 -22.71 50.16 47.79
C HIS A 2 -23.56 49.09 47.09
N LEU A 3 -22.91 48.09 46.48
CA LEU A 3 -23.57 46.88 45.98
C LEU A 3 -23.87 45.94 47.15
N ARG A 4 -25.16 45.75 47.45
CA ARG A 4 -25.65 44.79 48.44
C ARG A 4 -25.44 43.37 47.92
N GLN A 5 -24.70 42.54 48.66
CA GLN A 5 -24.65 41.11 48.41
C GLN A 5 -26.02 40.47 48.73
N PRO A 6 -26.53 39.55 47.90
CA PRO A 6 -27.79 38.88 48.17
C PRO A 6 -27.65 37.92 49.37
N PRO A 7 -28.71 37.73 50.17
CA PRO A 7 -28.64 36.89 51.36
C PRO A 7 -28.40 35.43 50.98
N ARG A 8 -27.44 34.78 51.66
CA ARG A 8 -27.00 33.38 51.45
C ARG A 8 -28.13 32.34 51.31
N ARG A 9 -29.33 32.62 51.84
CA ARG A 9 -30.51 31.74 51.72
C ARG A 9 -31.04 31.60 50.28
N VAL A 10 -30.83 32.58 49.42
CA VAL A 10 -31.27 32.52 48.00
C VAL A 10 -30.36 31.61 47.18
N LEU A 11 -29.05 31.58 47.48
CA LEU A 11 -28.12 30.67 46.79
C LEU A 11 -28.39 29.19 47.09
N TYR A 12 -28.72 28.86 48.35
CA TYR A 12 -29.03 27.48 48.73
C TYR A 12 -30.37 27.00 48.15
N ALA A 13 -31.36 27.88 48.01
CA ALA A 13 -32.64 27.54 47.41
C ALA A 13 -32.50 27.19 45.92
N VAL A 14 -31.74 28.00 45.16
CA VAL A 14 -31.53 27.77 43.72
C VAL A 14 -30.72 26.50 43.45
N GLY A 15 -29.69 26.23 44.26
CA GLY A 15 -28.87 25.01 44.15
C GLY A 15 -29.65 23.73 44.46
N ALA A 16 -30.56 23.75 45.45
CA ALA A 16 -31.38 22.59 45.79
C ALA A 16 -32.39 22.23 44.69
N THR A 17 -33.02 23.22 44.04
CA THR A 17 -33.93 22.98 42.90
C THR A 17 -33.23 22.37 41.69
N PHE A 18 -31.97 22.73 41.42
CA PHE A 18 -31.22 22.18 40.28
C PHE A 18 -30.86 20.70 40.48
N ILE A 19 -30.51 20.31 41.71
CA ILE A 19 -30.17 18.91 42.05
C ILE A 19 -31.41 18.01 42.02
N VAL A 20 -32.57 18.49 42.51
CA VAL A 20 -33.83 17.73 42.45
C VAL A 20 -34.31 17.55 41.00
N ALA A 21 -34.16 18.57 40.14
CA ALA A 21 -34.50 18.46 38.72
C ALA A 21 -33.60 17.45 37.97
N LEU A 22 -32.29 17.45 38.25
CA LEU A 22 -31.35 16.49 37.66
C LEU A 22 -31.63 15.04 38.08
N LEU A 23 -32.00 14.83 39.35
CA LEU A 23 -32.40 13.51 39.83
C LEU A 23 -33.75 13.07 39.25
N PHE A 24 -34.71 13.98 39.07
CA PHE A 24 -35.98 13.63 38.41
C PHE A 24 -35.78 13.21 36.94
N PHE A 25 -34.86 13.84 36.20
CA PHE A 25 -34.55 13.46 34.82
C PHE A 25 -33.79 12.13 34.67
N GLN A 26 -32.97 11.75 35.67
CA GLN A 26 -32.32 10.43 35.66
C GLN A 26 -33.27 9.28 36.06
N PHE A 27 -34.32 9.55 36.84
CA PHE A 27 -35.25 8.52 37.32
C PHE A 27 -36.58 8.44 36.54
N HIS A 28 -36.85 9.30 35.55
CA HIS A 28 -38.09 9.29 34.75
C HIS A 28 -37.86 9.26 33.22
N SER A 29 -36.72 8.76 32.75
CA SER A 29 -36.60 8.41 31.33
C SER A 29 -37.54 7.25 31.00
N PRO A 30 -38.51 7.41 30.07
CA PRO A 30 -39.45 6.35 29.75
C PRO A 30 -38.74 5.23 28.98
N ASP A 31 -38.95 3.99 29.44
CA ASP A 31 -38.55 2.76 28.76
C ASP A 31 -39.13 2.73 27.34
N SER A 32 -38.31 3.06 26.36
CA SER A 32 -38.60 2.76 24.96
C SER A 32 -38.46 1.26 24.75
N ALA A 33 -39.59 0.57 24.85
CA ALA A 33 -39.78 -0.82 24.48
C ALA A 33 -39.12 -1.14 23.12
N ARG A 34 -38.11 -2.01 23.13
CA ARG A 34 -37.65 -2.70 21.92
C ARG A 34 -38.43 -4.02 21.80
N LEU A 35 -39.37 -4.02 20.86
CA LEU A 35 -40.02 -5.21 20.31
C LEU A 35 -38.97 -6.28 19.96
N GLY A 36 -39.23 -7.50 20.41
CA GLY A 36 -38.36 -8.65 20.21
C GLY A 36 -38.17 -8.99 18.73
N GLN A 37 -36.91 -9.21 18.36
CA GLN A 37 -36.53 -9.94 17.15
C GLN A 37 -35.93 -11.30 17.55
N PRO A 38 -36.20 -12.37 16.79
CA PRO A 38 -35.87 -13.73 17.19
C PRO A 38 -34.35 -13.93 17.24
N ARG A 39 -33.91 -14.61 18.30
CA ARG A 39 -32.54 -15.09 18.47
C ARG A 39 -32.16 -16.04 17.34
N TRP A 40 -31.45 -15.51 16.36
CA TRP A 40 -30.64 -16.32 15.46
C TRP A 40 -29.25 -16.42 16.07
N ALA A 41 -28.94 -17.59 16.63
CA ALA A 41 -27.61 -17.94 17.09
C ALA A 41 -26.65 -17.92 15.89
N SER A 42 -26.06 -16.77 15.62
CA SER A 42 -25.00 -16.61 14.64
C SER A 42 -23.66 -16.91 15.32
N SER A 43 -23.13 -18.08 14.97
CA SER A 43 -21.75 -18.52 15.13
C SER A 43 -20.74 -17.39 15.44
N ALA A 44 -20.21 -17.39 16.67
CA ALA A 44 -19.16 -16.47 17.12
C ALA A 44 -17.78 -16.69 16.46
N SER A 45 -17.70 -17.49 15.39
CA SER A 45 -16.47 -17.79 14.64
C SER A 45 -16.20 -16.82 13.47
N SER A 46 -17.19 -16.05 13.00
CA SER A 46 -17.01 -15.14 11.86
C SER A 46 -16.38 -13.78 12.19
N SER A 47 -15.93 -13.55 13.45
CA SER A 47 -15.77 -12.19 13.94
C SER A 47 -14.36 -11.61 13.84
N ARG A 48 -13.26 -12.38 13.91
CA ARG A 48 -11.89 -11.78 13.98
C ARG A 48 -11.28 -11.44 12.62
N GLY A 49 -11.37 -12.31 11.62
CA GLY A 49 -10.82 -12.03 10.28
C GLY A 49 -11.56 -10.92 9.54
N GLY A 50 -12.89 -10.96 9.56
CA GLY A 50 -13.73 -9.88 9.02
C GLY A 50 -13.64 -8.55 9.80
N ARG A 51 -13.06 -8.57 11.01
CA ARG A 51 -12.69 -7.34 11.74
C ARG A 51 -11.39 -6.75 11.18
N ARG A 52 -10.36 -7.55 10.91
CA ARG A 52 -9.06 -7.03 10.43
C ARG A 52 -9.09 -6.47 9.03
N ILE A 53 -9.85 -7.06 8.11
CA ILE A 53 -9.94 -6.49 6.74
C ILE A 53 -10.45 -5.04 6.76
N ARG A 54 -11.23 -4.66 7.79
CA ARG A 54 -11.70 -3.28 7.97
C ARG A 54 -10.60 -2.33 8.43
N ASP A 55 -9.46 -2.83 8.90
CA ASP A 55 -8.32 -2.00 9.31
C ASP A 55 -7.78 -1.21 8.11
N ILE A 56 -8.00 -1.66 6.86
CA ILE A 56 -7.68 -0.89 5.63
C ILE A 56 -8.38 0.48 5.61
N GLN A 57 -9.51 0.62 6.30
CA GLN A 57 -10.27 1.87 6.36
C GLN A 57 -9.71 2.88 7.35
N ASN A 58 -8.72 2.50 8.17
CA ASN A 58 -8.09 3.43 9.11
C ASN A 58 -7.19 4.46 8.36
N THR A 59 -6.55 5.35 9.12
CA THR A 59 -5.68 6.39 8.57
C THR A 59 -4.32 5.88 8.09
N THR A 60 -3.98 4.63 8.37
CA THR A 60 -2.70 4.00 7.98
C THR A 60 -2.91 2.84 7.00
N LEU A 61 -4.09 2.76 6.37
CA LEU A 61 -4.45 1.74 5.39
C LEU A 61 -4.22 0.31 5.90
N GLY A 62 -4.41 0.06 7.19
CA GLY A 62 -4.21 -1.25 7.80
C GLY A 62 -2.76 -1.64 8.10
N PHE A 63 -1.81 -0.74 7.84
CA PHE A 63 -0.42 -0.83 8.32
C PHE A 63 -0.28 -0.13 9.69
N GLU A 64 0.87 -0.25 10.35
CA GLU A 64 1.12 0.51 11.59
C GLU A 64 1.57 1.94 11.30
N LYS A 65 2.36 2.13 10.24
CA LYS A 65 2.79 3.44 9.75
C LYS A 65 2.81 3.53 8.24
N ILE A 66 2.69 4.75 7.74
CA ILE A 66 2.99 5.10 6.36
C ILE A 66 4.19 6.05 6.39
N PHE A 67 5.29 5.64 5.77
CA PHE A 67 6.48 6.44 5.60
C PHE A 67 6.53 7.01 4.19
N VAL A 68 6.97 8.27 4.07
CA VAL A 68 7.28 8.90 2.78
C VAL A 68 8.77 9.19 2.74
N VAL A 69 9.48 8.61 1.79
CA VAL A 69 10.90 8.88 1.57
C VAL A 69 11.07 9.99 0.53
N GLY A 70 11.86 11.00 0.88
CA GLY A 70 12.04 12.16 0.02
C GLY A 70 13.09 13.11 0.56
N LEU A 71 13.77 13.84 -0.31
CA LEU A 71 14.79 14.81 0.11
C LEU A 71 14.15 15.95 0.94
N PRO A 72 14.75 16.38 2.06
CA PRO A 72 14.25 17.52 2.83
C PRO A 72 14.17 18.83 2.03
N SER A 73 15.00 18.96 1.00
CA SER A 73 15.04 20.12 0.12
C SER A 73 13.89 20.18 -0.89
N ARG A 74 13.16 19.08 -1.11
CA ARG A 74 12.01 19.02 -2.02
C ARG A 74 10.72 19.43 -1.32
N THR A 75 10.67 20.68 -0.85
CA THR A 75 9.51 21.22 -0.14
C THR A 75 8.27 21.22 -1.02
N ASP A 76 8.42 21.42 -2.34
CA ASP A 76 7.37 21.28 -3.35
C ASP A 76 6.68 19.90 -3.27
N ARG A 77 7.47 18.83 -3.19
CA ARG A 77 6.94 17.46 -3.09
C ARG A 77 6.36 17.17 -1.72
N ARG A 78 7.01 17.62 -0.66
CA ARG A 78 6.54 17.41 0.72
C ARG A 78 5.20 18.11 0.97
N ASP A 79 5.04 19.34 0.51
CA ASP A 79 3.78 20.08 0.62
C ASP A 79 2.67 19.35 -0.15
N GLY A 80 2.97 18.88 -1.37
CA GLY A 80 2.04 18.05 -2.15
C GLY A 80 1.62 16.76 -1.44
N MET A 81 2.59 16.02 -0.87
CA MET A 81 2.32 14.79 -0.12
C MET A 81 1.49 15.03 1.14
N VAL A 82 1.74 16.12 1.87
CA VAL A 82 0.96 16.49 3.07
C VAL A 82 -0.49 16.78 2.70
N LEU A 83 -0.72 17.60 1.67
CA LEU A 83 -2.08 17.92 1.21
C LEU A 83 -2.80 16.65 0.73
N GLN A 84 -2.18 15.90 -0.16
CA GLN A 84 -2.73 14.67 -0.73
C GLN A 84 -3.09 13.61 0.34
N ALA A 85 -2.22 13.44 1.35
CA ALA A 85 -2.49 12.56 2.48
C ALA A 85 -3.68 13.07 3.31
N ALA A 86 -3.77 14.38 3.57
CA ALA A 86 -4.90 14.96 4.29
C ALA A 86 -6.23 14.75 3.54
N LEU A 87 -6.25 14.99 2.22
CA LEU A 87 -7.42 14.75 1.37
C LEU A 87 -7.84 13.28 1.30
N SER A 88 -6.87 12.37 1.48
CA SER A 88 -7.11 10.93 1.53
C SER A 88 -7.36 10.40 2.95
N HIS A 89 -7.38 11.26 3.97
CA HIS A 89 -7.42 10.87 5.39
C HIS A 89 -6.33 9.85 5.77
N MET A 90 -5.11 10.10 5.34
CA MET A 90 -3.93 9.27 5.59
C MET A 90 -2.97 9.95 6.57
N ASP A 91 -2.47 9.20 7.56
CA ASP A 91 -1.41 9.62 8.48
C ASP A 91 -0.05 9.20 7.90
N ILE A 92 0.77 10.17 7.52
CA ILE A 92 2.09 9.95 6.93
C ILE A 92 3.20 10.54 7.81
N GLU A 93 4.37 9.89 7.78
CA GLU A 93 5.58 10.34 8.46
C GLU A 93 6.75 10.38 7.47
N PHE A 94 7.44 11.51 7.37
CA PHE A 94 8.58 11.62 6.45
C PHE A 94 9.83 10.94 7.01
N ILE A 95 10.53 10.21 6.13
CA ILE A 95 11.89 9.74 6.34
C ILE A 95 12.79 10.54 5.41
N ASP A 96 13.68 11.34 6.00
CA ASP A 96 14.57 12.20 5.23
C ASP A 96 15.49 11.38 4.32
N GLY A 97 15.40 11.68 3.02
CA GLY A 97 16.35 11.22 2.02
C GLY A 97 17.73 11.80 2.26
N VAL A 98 18.75 11.11 1.76
CA VAL A 98 20.15 11.51 1.91
C VAL A 98 20.77 11.63 0.52
N ALA A 99 21.46 12.73 0.23
CA ALA A 99 22.19 12.86 -1.02
C ALA A 99 23.36 11.88 -1.04
N GLY A 100 23.51 11.10 -2.12
CA GLY A 100 24.54 10.08 -2.21
C GLY A 100 25.95 10.57 -1.95
N LYS A 101 26.29 11.76 -2.47
CA LYS A 101 27.58 12.41 -2.30
C LYS A 101 27.98 12.61 -0.84
N ASP A 102 27.01 12.69 0.08
CA ASP A 102 27.22 12.89 1.50
C ASP A 102 27.38 11.57 2.27
N ILE A 103 27.21 10.42 1.59
CA ILE A 103 27.35 9.08 2.17
C ILE A 103 28.79 8.59 1.97
N PRO A 104 29.58 8.46 3.04
CA PRO A 104 30.98 8.05 2.92
C PRO A 104 31.09 6.58 2.53
N ASP A 105 32.11 6.22 1.74
CA ASP A 105 32.30 4.85 1.25
C ASP A 105 32.35 3.80 2.37
N LYS A 106 32.89 4.17 3.53
CA LYS A 106 32.94 3.29 4.72
C LYS A 106 31.56 2.90 5.27
N ALA A 107 30.49 3.62 4.89
CA ALA A 107 29.12 3.35 5.30
C ALA A 107 28.36 2.46 4.30
N ILE A 108 28.98 2.14 3.16
CA ILE A 108 28.38 1.31 2.11
C ILE A 108 28.95 -0.10 2.25
N PRO A 109 28.10 -1.14 2.45
CA PRO A 109 28.55 -2.52 2.31
C PRO A 109 29.01 -2.77 0.87
N MET A 110 30.31 -2.83 0.65
CA MET A 110 30.89 -3.02 -0.67
C MET A 110 31.13 -4.52 -0.95
N ALA A 111 30.75 -4.97 -2.15
CA ALA A 111 31.15 -6.28 -2.64
C ALA A 111 32.58 -6.23 -3.20
N LYS A 112 33.33 -7.33 -3.06
CA LYS A 112 34.71 -7.43 -3.57
C LYS A 112 34.74 -7.14 -5.08
N GLY A 113 35.61 -6.22 -5.50
CA GLY A 113 35.80 -5.88 -6.91
C GLY A 113 34.67 -5.09 -7.56
N LYS A 114 33.77 -4.50 -6.76
CA LYS A 114 32.72 -3.59 -7.24
C LYS A 114 33.08 -2.15 -6.91
N GLU A 115 32.80 -1.27 -7.86
CA GLU A 115 32.93 0.17 -7.70
C GLU A 115 31.70 0.76 -7.00
N ARG A 116 31.86 1.97 -6.46
CA ARG A 116 30.77 2.74 -5.86
C ARG A 116 29.72 3.04 -6.94
N LEU A 117 28.44 2.83 -6.63
CA LEU A 117 27.35 3.23 -7.52
C LEU A 117 27.27 4.76 -7.63
N LYS A 118 26.55 5.24 -8.65
CA LYS A 118 26.24 6.67 -8.79
C LYS A 118 25.58 7.20 -7.52
N ASP A 119 25.88 8.44 -7.16
CA ASP A 119 25.38 9.04 -5.92
C ASP A 119 23.85 9.00 -5.81
N ALA A 120 23.12 9.23 -6.90
CA ALA A 120 21.66 9.11 -6.90
C ALA A 120 21.18 7.72 -6.41
N SER A 121 21.82 6.64 -6.88
CA SER A 121 21.51 5.27 -6.47
C SER A 121 21.89 4.99 -5.02
N ILE A 122 23.03 5.50 -4.55
CA ILE A 122 23.47 5.37 -3.15
C ILE A 122 22.52 6.13 -2.21
N GLY A 123 22.10 7.34 -2.59
CA GLY A 123 21.15 8.14 -1.84
C GLY A 123 19.78 7.46 -1.71
N SER A 124 19.24 6.97 -2.83
CA SER A 124 18.01 6.17 -2.86
C SER A 124 18.10 4.94 -1.97
N TRP A 125 19.14 4.11 -2.13
CA TRP A 125 19.36 2.94 -1.27
C TRP A 125 19.37 3.32 0.21
N ARG A 126 20.11 4.36 0.59
CA ARG A 126 20.22 4.76 1.99
C ARG A 126 18.89 5.26 2.56
N ALA A 127 18.13 6.04 1.78
CA ALA A 127 16.83 6.55 2.18
C ALA A 127 15.85 5.40 2.47
N HIS A 128 15.69 4.46 1.55
CA HIS A 128 14.82 3.30 1.76
C HIS A 128 15.31 2.40 2.91
N MET A 129 16.62 2.17 3.02
CA MET A 129 17.16 1.40 4.14
C MET A 129 16.99 2.11 5.50
N ASN A 130 16.89 3.45 5.54
CA ASN A 130 16.52 4.19 6.76
C ASN A 130 15.06 3.92 7.14
N ALA A 131 14.13 3.99 6.18
CA ALA A 131 12.72 3.68 6.44
C ALA A 131 12.53 2.23 6.93
N ILE A 132 13.18 1.26 6.26
CA ILE A 132 13.16 -0.15 6.68
C ILE A 132 13.77 -0.34 8.07
N ARG A 133 14.85 0.39 8.39
CA ARG A 133 15.46 0.36 9.72
C ARG A 133 14.48 0.85 10.79
N GLU A 134 13.69 1.89 10.54
CA GLU A 134 12.72 2.40 11.51
C GLU A 134 11.63 1.38 11.86
N VAL A 135 11.21 0.53 10.91
CA VAL A 135 10.29 -0.58 11.20
C VAL A 135 10.85 -1.53 12.26
N VAL A 136 12.14 -1.86 12.15
CA VAL A 136 12.81 -2.75 13.12
C VAL A 136 13.13 -2.03 14.42
N HIS A 137 13.69 -0.82 14.33
CA HIS A 137 14.15 -0.04 15.47
C HIS A 137 12.99 0.35 16.40
N ARG A 138 11.85 0.74 15.84
CA ARG A 138 10.64 1.11 16.59
C ARG A 138 9.74 -0.10 16.90
N ASN A 139 10.14 -1.30 16.49
CA ASN A 139 9.38 -2.53 16.68
C ASN A 139 7.95 -2.43 16.09
N LEU A 140 7.81 -1.83 14.90
CA LEU A 140 6.53 -1.72 14.19
C LEU A 140 6.17 -3.07 13.58
N SER A 141 4.89 -3.41 13.56
CA SER A 141 4.37 -4.63 12.92
C SER A 141 4.46 -4.60 11.40
N SER A 142 4.25 -3.43 10.80
CA SER A 142 4.39 -3.18 9.36
C SER A 142 4.44 -1.70 9.03
N ALA A 143 5.03 -1.35 7.89
CA ALA A 143 4.91 0.00 7.34
C ALA A 143 4.74 -0.03 5.82
N LEU A 144 3.88 0.83 5.29
CA LEU A 144 3.86 1.22 3.88
C LEU A 144 4.93 2.31 3.68
N ILE A 145 5.75 2.19 2.64
CA ILE A 145 6.82 3.13 2.30
C ILE A 145 6.52 3.64 0.88
N LEU A 146 6.39 4.96 0.74
CA LEU A 146 6.07 5.66 -0.50
C LEU A 146 7.22 6.59 -0.90
N GLU A 147 7.48 6.75 -2.19
CA GLU A 147 8.30 7.83 -2.73
C GLU A 147 7.51 9.15 -2.77
N ASP A 148 8.18 10.30 -2.69
CA ASP A 148 7.55 11.62 -2.54
C ASP A 148 6.97 12.22 -3.85
N ASP A 149 7.18 11.56 -4.97
CA ASP A 149 6.61 11.88 -6.29
C ASP A 149 5.52 10.90 -6.72
N THR A 150 4.81 10.32 -5.76
CA THR A 150 3.73 9.37 -6.02
C THR A 150 2.34 9.95 -5.81
N ASP A 151 1.38 9.31 -6.48
CA ASP A 151 -0.04 9.57 -6.35
C ASP A 151 -0.87 8.32 -6.57
N TRP A 152 -2.12 8.39 -6.17
CA TRP A 152 -3.04 7.26 -6.10
C TRP A 152 -4.45 7.68 -6.47
N ASP A 153 -5.30 6.69 -6.75
CA ASP A 153 -6.72 6.91 -7.02
C ASP A 153 -7.46 7.25 -5.72
N VAL A 154 -8.47 8.13 -5.76
CA VAL A 154 -9.34 8.42 -4.60
C VAL A 154 -9.96 7.15 -3.98
N ARG A 155 -10.08 6.08 -4.78
CA ARG A 155 -10.56 4.74 -4.39
C ARG A 155 -9.48 3.81 -3.81
N ILE A 156 -8.33 4.33 -3.37
CA ILE A 156 -7.18 3.52 -2.90
C ILE A 156 -7.55 2.48 -1.82
N ARG A 157 -8.52 2.78 -0.94
CA ARG A 157 -8.98 1.85 0.10
C ARG A 157 -9.70 0.63 -0.48
N ASP A 158 -10.49 0.82 -1.54
CA ASP A 158 -11.18 -0.27 -2.23
C ASP A 158 -10.17 -1.12 -3.00
N GLN A 159 -9.22 -0.49 -3.68
CA GLN A 159 -8.13 -1.19 -4.37
C GLN A 159 -7.28 -2.03 -3.39
N LEU A 160 -6.98 -1.50 -2.20
CA LEU A 160 -6.25 -2.23 -1.16
C LEU A 160 -7.08 -3.33 -0.51
N TYR A 161 -8.41 -3.16 -0.42
CA TYR A 161 -9.32 -4.22 0.00
C TYR A 161 -9.28 -5.40 -0.97
N ASP A 162 -9.31 -5.13 -2.27
CA ASP A 162 -9.21 -6.16 -3.31
C ASP A 162 -7.83 -6.83 -3.32
N PHE A 163 -6.78 -6.04 -3.14
CA PHE A 163 -5.42 -6.56 -2.96
C PHE A 163 -5.34 -7.50 -1.76
N ALA A 164 -5.92 -7.13 -0.61
CA ALA A 164 -5.91 -7.94 0.60
C ALA A 164 -6.64 -9.28 0.42
N LEU A 165 -7.82 -9.29 -0.20
CA LEU A 165 -8.54 -10.53 -0.50
C LEU A 165 -7.73 -11.45 -1.43
N SER A 166 -7.09 -10.86 -2.45
CA SER A 166 -6.25 -11.60 -3.38
C SER A 166 -4.99 -12.15 -2.70
N ALA A 167 -4.35 -11.36 -1.84
CA ALA A 167 -3.21 -11.79 -1.02
C ALA A 167 -3.59 -12.95 -0.11
N HIS A 168 -4.82 -12.97 0.44
CA HIS A 168 -5.30 -14.11 1.22
C HIS A 168 -5.40 -15.36 0.36
N ALA A 169 -6.02 -15.27 -0.81
CA ALA A 169 -6.14 -16.42 -1.71
C ALA A 169 -4.77 -17.00 -2.12
N LEU A 170 -3.77 -16.14 -2.32
CA LEU A 170 -2.43 -16.54 -2.73
C LEU A 170 -1.58 -17.13 -1.58
N THR A 171 -1.78 -16.69 -0.33
CA THR A 171 -0.82 -16.97 0.76
C THR A 171 -1.40 -17.53 2.05
N GLN A 172 -2.72 -17.49 2.24
CA GLN A 172 -3.35 -18.06 3.43
C GLN A 172 -3.71 -19.53 3.21
N PRO A 173 -3.59 -20.38 4.25
CA PRO A 173 -4.06 -21.75 4.18
C PRO A 173 -5.55 -21.80 3.80
N LEU A 174 -5.92 -22.80 2.99
CA LEU A 174 -7.32 -23.06 2.66
C LEU A 174 -8.09 -23.42 3.93
N ARG A 175 -9.33 -22.95 4.02
CA ARG A 175 -10.22 -23.26 5.14
C ARG A 175 -10.48 -24.78 5.18
N GLY A 176 -10.27 -25.38 6.34
CA GLY A 176 -10.41 -26.83 6.52
C GLY A 176 -9.14 -27.63 6.20
N SER A 177 -8.05 -26.97 5.78
CA SER A 177 -6.74 -27.61 5.68
C SER A 177 -6.20 -28.04 7.05
N SER A 178 -5.30 -29.02 7.06
CA SER A 178 -4.67 -29.53 8.28
C SER A 178 -3.78 -28.45 8.90
N PRO A 179 -3.88 -28.14 10.21
CA PRO A 179 -2.99 -27.19 10.87
C PRO A 179 -1.50 -27.58 10.80
N ASN A 180 -1.20 -28.87 10.71
CA ASN A 180 0.17 -29.38 10.64
C ASN A 180 0.70 -29.53 9.21
N ALA A 181 -0.18 -29.46 8.21
CA ALA A 181 0.14 -29.58 6.81
C ALA A 181 -0.87 -28.72 6.01
N PRO A 182 -0.75 -27.39 6.07
CA PRO A 182 -1.68 -26.50 5.40
C PRO A 182 -1.61 -26.68 3.89
N SER A 183 -2.76 -26.66 3.24
CA SER A 183 -2.88 -26.60 1.77
C SER A 183 -3.20 -25.18 1.33
N PHE A 184 -2.77 -24.82 0.12
CA PHE A 184 -2.90 -23.48 -0.44
C PHE A 184 -3.58 -23.55 -1.80
N ALA A 185 -4.20 -22.45 -2.24
CA ALA A 185 -4.77 -22.37 -3.59
C ALA A 185 -3.67 -22.38 -4.66
N ASP A 186 -2.53 -21.75 -4.36
CA ASP A 186 -1.32 -21.90 -5.14
C ASP A 186 -0.58 -23.18 -4.74
N ALA A 187 -0.60 -24.18 -5.62
CA ALA A 187 0.09 -25.45 -5.41
C ALA A 187 1.63 -25.34 -5.36
N THR A 188 2.18 -24.18 -5.75
CA THR A 188 3.61 -23.87 -5.75
C THR A 188 4.02 -22.96 -4.57
N TYR A 189 3.08 -22.64 -3.67
CA TYR A 189 3.32 -21.85 -2.46
C TYR A 189 3.67 -22.75 -1.26
N PRO A 190 4.58 -22.34 -0.35
CA PRO A 190 5.33 -21.08 -0.30
C PRO A 190 6.60 -21.03 -1.15
N GLN A 191 7.02 -22.18 -1.67
CA GLN A 191 8.16 -22.32 -2.57
C GLN A 191 7.85 -23.42 -3.60
N PRO A 192 8.10 -23.19 -4.90
CA PRO A 192 7.90 -24.22 -5.91
C PRO A 192 8.79 -25.45 -5.65
N ALA A 193 8.19 -26.63 -5.76
CA ALA A 193 8.94 -27.90 -5.79
C ALA A 193 9.51 -28.16 -7.21
N PRO A 194 10.56 -28.98 -7.37
CA PRO A 194 11.15 -29.27 -8.68
C PRO A 194 10.17 -29.82 -9.74
N ASP A 195 9.10 -30.47 -9.31
CA ASP A 195 8.03 -31.04 -10.14
C ASP A 195 6.76 -30.16 -10.20
N SER A 196 6.83 -28.94 -9.66
CA SER A 196 5.71 -27.99 -9.70
C SER A 196 5.37 -27.60 -11.15
N PRO A 197 4.07 -27.42 -11.47
CA PRO A 197 3.67 -26.91 -12.77
C PRO A 197 4.21 -25.49 -12.97
N GLY A 198 4.79 -25.23 -14.14
CA GLY A 198 5.32 -23.90 -14.45
C GLY A 198 4.24 -22.83 -14.64
N LYS A 199 3.01 -23.24 -14.99
CA LYS A 199 1.85 -22.36 -15.15
C LYS A 199 0.66 -22.94 -14.39
N LEU A 200 -0.05 -22.06 -13.67
CA LEU A 200 -1.31 -22.37 -13.02
C LEU A 200 -2.47 -21.62 -13.69
N PRO A 201 -3.70 -22.16 -13.64
CA PRO A 201 -4.89 -21.41 -14.02
C PRO A 201 -5.06 -20.15 -13.16
N ASP A 202 -5.65 -19.12 -13.75
CA ASP A 202 -5.93 -17.87 -13.05
C ASP A 202 -7.05 -18.08 -12.05
N LEU A 203 -6.86 -17.58 -10.83
CA LEU A 203 -7.92 -17.53 -9.83
C LEU A 203 -8.82 -16.33 -10.14
N SER A 204 -10.12 -16.56 -10.31
CA SER A 204 -11.07 -15.45 -10.49
C SER A 204 -11.26 -14.70 -9.17
N PHE A 205 -11.10 -13.37 -9.20
CA PHE A 205 -11.36 -12.50 -8.06
C PHE A 205 -12.81 -12.61 -7.53
N HIS A 206 -13.77 -12.90 -8.41
CA HIS A 206 -15.18 -13.04 -8.03
C HIS A 206 -15.52 -14.43 -7.45
N ALA A 207 -14.56 -15.36 -7.45
CA ALA A 207 -14.73 -16.73 -6.97
C ALA A 207 -13.50 -17.20 -6.17
N LEU A 208 -12.99 -16.34 -5.28
CA LEU A 208 -11.82 -16.68 -4.46
C LEU A 208 -12.11 -17.84 -3.50
N PRO A 209 -11.13 -18.74 -3.29
CA PRO A 209 -11.28 -19.85 -2.36
C PRO A 209 -11.40 -19.35 -0.92
N ALA A 210 -12.17 -20.06 -0.10
CA ALA A 210 -12.26 -19.75 1.31
C ALA A 210 -10.96 -20.11 2.03
N THR A 211 -10.33 -19.13 2.67
CA THR A 211 -9.10 -19.31 3.45
C THR A 211 -9.32 -19.22 4.95
N VAL A 212 -8.31 -19.63 5.71
CA VAL A 212 -8.18 -19.31 7.13
C VAL A 212 -8.06 -17.78 7.27
N PRO A 213 -8.89 -17.12 8.10
CA PRO A 213 -8.83 -15.68 8.20
C PRO A 213 -7.53 -15.20 8.87
N PRO A 214 -6.94 -14.08 8.42
CA PRO A 214 -5.65 -13.63 8.92
C PRO A 214 -5.72 -13.16 10.38
N SER A 215 -4.60 -13.35 11.06
CA SER A 215 -4.43 -13.12 12.49
C SER A 215 -3.48 -11.98 12.82
N SER A 216 -2.68 -11.45 11.90
CA SER A 216 -1.74 -10.35 12.19
C SER A 216 -1.96 -9.09 11.37
N SER A 217 -2.39 -9.20 10.12
CA SER A 217 -2.53 -8.06 9.20
C SER A 217 -3.75 -8.23 8.29
N PRO A 218 -4.42 -7.15 7.85
CA PRO A 218 -5.42 -7.22 6.80
C PRO A 218 -4.91 -7.85 5.52
N TYR A 219 -3.60 -7.84 5.26
CA TYR A 219 -2.98 -8.34 4.02
C TYR A 219 -2.49 -9.79 4.11
N GLY A 220 -2.76 -10.50 5.22
CA GLY A 220 -2.31 -11.87 5.46
C GLY A 220 -1.18 -11.97 6.49
N ASP A 221 -0.84 -13.20 6.86
CA ASP A 221 0.01 -13.46 8.03
C ASP A 221 1.50 -13.69 7.72
N ASN A 222 1.85 -13.98 6.46
CA ASN A 222 3.17 -14.49 6.10
C ASN A 222 3.90 -13.70 5.00
N TRP A 223 3.44 -12.50 4.66
CA TRP A 223 4.09 -11.66 3.66
C TRP A 223 5.33 -10.95 4.23
N ASP A 224 6.36 -10.78 3.40
CA ASP A 224 7.56 -10.00 3.68
C ASP A 224 7.46 -8.60 3.07
N VAL A 225 7.06 -8.53 1.79
CA VAL A 225 6.93 -7.28 1.02
C VAL A 225 5.62 -7.29 0.22
N LEU A 226 4.89 -6.17 0.24
CA LEU A 226 3.80 -5.91 -0.70
C LEU A 226 4.24 -4.77 -1.61
N TRP A 227 4.65 -5.08 -2.85
CA TRP A 227 5.20 -4.11 -3.79
C TRP A 227 4.07 -3.61 -4.69
N ILE A 228 3.37 -2.59 -4.23
CA ILE A 228 2.07 -2.15 -4.78
C ILE A 228 2.16 -0.83 -5.56
N GLY A 229 3.35 -0.28 -5.74
CA GLY A 229 3.65 0.84 -6.62
C GLY A 229 5.01 0.60 -7.29
N HIS A 230 4.99 0.50 -8.61
CA HIS A 230 6.14 0.12 -9.43
C HIS A 230 5.91 0.61 -10.87
N CYS A 231 7.00 0.76 -11.64
CA CYS A 231 6.92 1.15 -13.05
C CYS A 231 6.88 -0.07 -13.99
N GLY A 232 7.06 -1.27 -13.46
CA GLY A 232 7.01 -2.49 -14.24
C GLY A 232 7.14 -3.73 -13.38
N MET A 233 6.51 -4.81 -13.86
CA MET A 233 6.48 -6.11 -13.21
C MET A 233 6.14 -7.17 -14.28
N HIS A 234 6.77 -8.34 -14.21
CA HIS A 234 6.34 -9.50 -14.98
C HIS A 234 5.40 -10.37 -14.15
N PHE A 235 4.56 -11.16 -14.82
CA PHE A 235 3.96 -12.32 -14.15
C PHE A 235 5.06 -13.34 -13.78
N PRO A 236 4.85 -14.19 -12.77
CA PRO A 236 5.77 -15.26 -12.44
C PRO A 236 6.18 -16.07 -13.67
N PHE A 237 7.48 -16.17 -13.94
CA PHE A 237 7.95 -16.90 -15.11
C PHE A 237 7.79 -18.41 -14.94
N GLU A 238 7.48 -19.10 -16.04
CA GLU A 238 7.19 -20.54 -16.03
C GLU A 238 8.29 -21.37 -15.37
N HIS A 239 9.55 -21.05 -15.67
CA HIS A 239 10.71 -21.83 -15.22
C HIS A 239 11.47 -21.22 -14.03
N HIS A 240 10.94 -20.16 -13.39
CA HIS A 240 11.64 -19.56 -12.25
C HIS A 240 11.54 -20.50 -11.03
N PRO A 241 12.66 -20.95 -10.43
CA PRO A 241 12.63 -22.01 -9.41
C PRO A 241 12.05 -21.54 -8.06
N ASN A 242 12.14 -20.25 -7.75
CA ASN A 242 11.87 -19.75 -6.39
C ASN A 242 10.55 -18.98 -6.23
N VAL A 243 9.86 -18.66 -7.33
CA VAL A 243 8.71 -17.74 -7.32
C VAL A 243 7.43 -18.53 -7.56
N PRO A 244 6.46 -18.52 -6.61
CA PRO A 244 5.17 -19.19 -6.79
C PRO A 244 4.39 -18.63 -8.00
N LYS A 245 3.56 -19.48 -8.61
CA LYS A 245 3.02 -19.29 -9.97
C LYS A 245 1.59 -18.77 -10.01
N ALA A 246 0.84 -18.84 -8.91
CA ALA A 246 -0.56 -18.44 -8.96
C ALA A 246 -0.73 -16.93 -9.10
N ARG A 247 -1.86 -16.57 -9.68
CA ARG A 247 -2.30 -15.19 -9.85
C ARG A 247 -3.81 -15.12 -9.68
N VAL A 248 -4.27 -14.04 -9.08
CA VAL A 248 -5.67 -13.66 -9.03
C VAL A 248 -5.92 -12.63 -10.12
N VAL A 249 -7.00 -12.80 -10.88
CA VAL A 249 -7.41 -11.90 -11.96
C VAL A 249 -8.79 -11.34 -11.63
N ARG A 250 -8.86 -10.00 -11.63
CA ARG A 250 -10.10 -9.24 -11.55
C ARG A 250 -10.37 -8.62 -12.92
N LEU A 251 -11.48 -8.99 -13.52
CA LEU A 251 -11.99 -8.37 -14.73
C LEU A 251 -12.88 -7.18 -14.34
N ASP A 252 -13.13 -6.29 -15.28
CA ASP A 252 -14.07 -5.17 -15.14
C ASP A 252 -13.76 -4.27 -13.92
N ASP A 253 -12.48 -4.05 -13.64
CA ASP A 253 -12.01 -3.12 -12.62
C ASP A 253 -12.00 -1.68 -13.18
N GLU A 254 -13.07 -0.94 -12.90
CA GLU A 254 -13.25 0.45 -13.31
C GLU A 254 -12.13 1.41 -12.84
N THR A 255 -11.30 1.00 -11.88
CA THR A 255 -10.15 1.81 -11.43
C THR A 255 -8.92 1.65 -12.31
N VAL A 256 -8.90 0.65 -13.20
CA VAL A 256 -7.82 0.42 -14.16
C VAL A 256 -8.06 1.30 -15.39
N ALA A 257 -7.08 2.14 -15.74
CA ALA A 257 -7.13 2.96 -16.94
C ALA A 257 -7.21 2.09 -18.22
N PRO A 258 -7.77 2.62 -19.33
CA PRO A 258 -7.78 1.94 -20.61
C PRO A 258 -6.39 1.49 -21.05
N LYS A 259 -6.28 0.37 -21.77
CA LYS A 259 -4.99 -0.19 -22.21
C LYS A 259 -4.09 0.81 -22.92
N LYS A 260 -4.64 1.74 -23.70
CA LYS A 260 -3.86 2.78 -24.39
C LYS A 260 -3.05 3.65 -23.41
N ASN A 261 -3.54 3.82 -22.18
CA ASN A 261 -2.91 4.58 -21.11
C ASN A 261 -2.04 3.72 -20.18
N LEU A 262 -2.09 2.38 -20.32
CA LEU A 262 -1.23 1.47 -19.57
C LEU A 262 0.15 1.33 -20.22
N TRP A 263 1.20 1.45 -19.40
CA TRP A 263 2.60 1.27 -19.79
C TRP A 263 3.38 0.50 -18.71
N THR A 264 4.55 -0.03 -19.09
CA THR A 264 5.47 -0.74 -18.19
C THR A 264 6.89 -0.67 -18.75
N TYR A 265 7.91 -0.71 -17.88
CA TYR A 265 9.29 -0.94 -18.31
C TYR A 265 9.57 -2.41 -18.69
N ASN A 266 8.83 -3.35 -18.09
CA ASN A 266 9.00 -4.78 -18.33
C ASN A 266 8.22 -5.21 -19.57
N ILE A 267 8.92 -5.53 -20.65
CA ILE A 267 8.33 -6.00 -21.91
C ILE A 267 8.63 -7.51 -22.07
N PRO A 268 7.65 -8.35 -22.42
CA PRO A 268 6.27 -8.01 -22.84
C PRO A 268 5.32 -7.59 -21.71
N PHE A 269 4.39 -6.67 -22.00
CA PHE A 269 3.36 -6.27 -21.04
C PHE A 269 2.20 -7.27 -21.06
N SER A 270 2.44 -8.46 -20.53
CA SER A 270 1.51 -9.59 -20.63
C SER A 270 0.09 -9.29 -20.15
N LEU A 271 -0.10 -8.45 -19.12
CA LEU A 271 -1.42 -8.01 -18.68
C LEU A 271 -2.17 -7.29 -19.81
N LYS A 272 -1.58 -6.22 -20.36
CA LYS A 272 -2.16 -5.41 -21.44
C LYS A 272 -2.38 -6.24 -22.71
N GLU A 273 -1.47 -7.15 -23.02
CA GLU A 273 -1.49 -7.93 -24.25
C GLU A 273 -2.50 -9.09 -24.22
N GLN A 274 -2.66 -9.77 -23.08
CA GLN A 274 -3.38 -11.05 -23.00
C GLN A 274 -4.75 -10.96 -22.33
N TYR A 275 -5.05 -9.88 -21.60
CA TYR A 275 -6.30 -9.74 -20.85
C TYR A 275 -7.21 -8.67 -21.45
N PRO A 276 -8.54 -8.69 -21.20
CA PRO A 276 -9.44 -7.62 -21.62
C PRO A 276 -9.09 -6.24 -21.03
N GLU A 277 -9.74 -5.19 -21.55
CA GLU A 277 -9.75 -3.86 -20.89
C GLU A 277 -10.13 -3.97 -19.41
N HIS A 278 -9.71 -3.00 -18.61
CA HIS A 278 -10.03 -2.94 -17.18
C HIS A 278 -9.69 -4.20 -16.38
N THR A 279 -8.61 -4.89 -16.74
CA THR A 279 -8.15 -6.06 -15.98
C THR A 279 -7.07 -5.66 -14.97
N ARG A 280 -7.25 -6.09 -13.72
CA ARG A 280 -6.21 -6.05 -12.68
C ARG A 280 -5.78 -7.46 -12.31
N ALA A 281 -4.47 -7.66 -12.15
CA ALA A 281 -3.91 -8.91 -11.68
C ALA A 281 -3.19 -8.71 -10.34
N TYR A 282 -3.21 -9.75 -9.49
CA TYR A 282 -2.50 -9.83 -8.22
C TYR A 282 -1.69 -11.12 -8.20
N HIS A 283 -0.40 -11.05 -7.87
CA HIS A 283 0.48 -12.22 -7.97
C HIS A 283 1.77 -12.04 -7.16
N HIS A 284 2.62 -13.06 -7.19
CA HIS A 284 3.96 -13.02 -6.61
C HIS A 284 4.90 -12.12 -7.43
N VAL A 285 5.77 -11.35 -6.76
CA VAL A 285 6.72 -10.43 -7.42
C VAL A 285 7.64 -11.18 -8.38
N GLN A 286 7.78 -10.67 -9.61
CA GLN A 286 8.75 -11.11 -10.60
C GLN A 286 9.18 -9.91 -11.45
N GLU A 287 10.49 -9.69 -11.51
CA GLU A 287 11.20 -8.64 -12.23
C GLU A 287 10.76 -7.21 -11.94
N GLY A 288 10.32 -6.91 -10.71
CA GLY A 288 9.87 -5.57 -10.32
C GLY A 288 10.93 -4.47 -10.51
N VAL A 289 10.49 -3.29 -10.95
CA VAL A 289 11.31 -2.07 -11.11
C VAL A 289 10.58 -0.82 -10.61
N CYS A 290 11.33 0.16 -10.12
CA CYS A 290 10.87 1.30 -9.29
C CYS A 290 10.26 0.89 -7.95
N SER A 291 10.40 1.76 -6.94
CA SER A 291 9.94 1.51 -5.56
C SER A 291 8.91 2.52 -5.07
N LEU A 292 8.05 3.00 -5.99
CA LEU A 292 7.03 4.04 -5.76
C LEU A 292 6.21 3.79 -4.49
N GLY A 293 5.77 2.54 -4.29
CA GLY A 293 5.05 2.15 -3.09
C GLY A 293 5.29 0.70 -2.74
N TYR A 294 5.79 0.43 -1.55
CA TYR A 294 5.89 -0.94 -1.04
C TYR A 294 5.72 -0.98 0.47
N ALA A 295 5.05 -2.02 0.97
CA ALA A 295 4.97 -2.27 2.39
C ALA A 295 5.94 -3.36 2.82
N VAL A 296 6.44 -3.28 4.05
CA VAL A 296 7.26 -4.31 4.68
C VAL A 296 6.62 -4.74 6.00
N SER A 297 6.58 -6.05 6.24
CA SER A 297 6.24 -6.57 7.57
C SER A 297 7.46 -6.44 8.48
N GLN A 298 7.28 -6.53 9.79
CA GLN A 298 8.41 -6.49 10.73
C GLN A 298 9.49 -7.53 10.40
N LYS A 299 9.05 -8.77 10.11
CA LYS A 299 9.92 -9.87 9.71
C LYS A 299 10.57 -9.60 8.34
N GLY A 300 9.80 -9.05 7.40
CA GLY A 300 10.32 -8.61 6.11
C GLY A 300 11.40 -7.55 6.24
N ALA A 301 11.21 -6.56 7.11
CA ALA A 301 12.17 -5.49 7.37
C ALA A 301 13.48 -6.01 7.97
N GLN A 302 13.41 -6.94 8.94
CA GLN A 302 14.61 -7.61 9.48
C GLN A 302 15.38 -8.37 8.41
N LYS A 303 14.66 -9.11 7.54
CA LYS A 303 15.26 -9.84 6.42
C LYS A 303 15.86 -8.87 5.40
N LEU A 304 15.21 -7.75 5.09
CA LEU A 304 15.73 -6.72 4.18
C LEU A 304 16.97 -6.02 4.73
N LEU A 305 17.02 -5.73 6.04
CA LEU A 305 18.25 -5.23 6.66
C LEU A 305 19.40 -6.21 6.47
N HIS A 306 19.17 -7.50 6.73
CA HIS A 306 20.19 -8.53 6.54
C HIS A 306 20.62 -8.69 5.08
N GLU A 307 19.65 -8.75 4.17
CA GLU A 307 19.92 -8.98 2.76
C GLU A 307 20.40 -7.68 2.12
N VAL A 308 19.57 -6.66 2.00
CA VAL A 308 19.84 -5.43 1.23
C VAL A 308 20.70 -4.42 1.99
N GLY A 309 20.61 -4.39 3.33
CA GLY A 309 21.32 -3.42 4.16
C GLY A 309 22.74 -3.81 4.60
N LEU A 310 23.04 -5.11 4.67
CA LEU A 310 24.31 -5.63 5.21
C LEU A 310 25.15 -6.42 4.20
N LYS A 311 24.58 -6.87 3.08
CA LYS A 311 25.36 -7.42 1.96
C LYS A 311 25.67 -6.34 0.93
N GLY A 312 26.53 -6.68 -0.02
CA GLY A 312 26.98 -5.78 -1.09
C GLY A 312 25.85 -5.00 -1.76
N VAL A 313 26.00 -3.66 -1.80
CA VAL A 313 25.14 -2.74 -2.55
C VAL A 313 25.61 -2.71 -4.00
N THR A 314 25.13 -3.67 -4.79
CA THR A 314 25.65 -3.92 -6.14
C THR A 314 24.84 -3.26 -7.25
N GLU A 315 23.60 -2.87 -6.97
CA GLU A 315 22.64 -2.30 -7.92
C GLU A 315 21.77 -1.25 -7.21
N ALA A 316 20.93 -0.53 -7.97
CA ALA A 316 19.91 0.35 -7.42
C ALA A 316 18.93 -0.39 -6.47
N PHE A 317 18.29 0.35 -5.57
CA PHE A 317 17.49 -0.23 -4.48
C PHE A 317 16.36 -1.14 -4.98
N ASP A 318 15.64 -0.72 -6.01
CA ASP A 318 14.57 -1.48 -6.63
C ASP A 318 15.06 -2.83 -7.18
N LEU A 319 16.21 -2.86 -7.87
CA LEU A 319 16.83 -4.11 -8.32
C LEU A 319 17.29 -4.99 -7.16
N LEU A 320 17.77 -4.39 -6.06
CA LEU A 320 18.09 -5.15 -4.85
C LEU A 320 16.84 -5.73 -4.18
N LEU A 321 15.72 -5.01 -4.21
CA LEU A 321 14.41 -5.46 -3.71
C LEU A 321 13.87 -6.60 -4.59
N ARG A 322 14.03 -6.51 -5.92
CA ARG A 322 13.76 -7.59 -6.86
C ARG A 322 14.56 -8.85 -6.51
N TYR A 323 15.88 -8.75 -6.42
CA TYR A 323 16.72 -9.91 -6.08
C TYR A 323 16.38 -10.48 -4.71
N TYR A 324 16.02 -9.62 -3.74
CA TYR A 324 15.52 -10.06 -2.45
C TYR A 324 14.28 -10.93 -2.62
N CYS A 325 13.26 -10.44 -3.33
CA CYS A 325 12.01 -11.15 -3.53
C CYS A 325 12.16 -12.47 -4.30
N GLU A 326 13.03 -12.51 -5.31
CA GLU A 326 13.24 -13.68 -6.16
C GLU A 326 14.23 -14.69 -5.58
N GLY A 327 15.01 -14.30 -4.56
CA GLY A 327 16.10 -15.13 -4.04
C GLY A 327 17.24 -15.32 -5.05
N GLU A 328 17.49 -14.32 -5.89
CA GLU A 328 18.53 -14.35 -6.93
C GLU A 328 19.79 -13.58 -6.51
N LYS A 329 20.86 -13.63 -7.33
CA LYS A 329 22.08 -12.82 -7.15
C LYS A 329 22.67 -12.87 -5.73
N GLY A 330 22.63 -14.05 -5.10
CA GLY A 330 23.17 -14.28 -3.74
C GLY A 330 22.22 -13.88 -2.60
N ARG A 331 20.95 -13.60 -2.91
CA ARG A 331 19.88 -13.44 -1.92
C ARG A 331 19.26 -14.78 -1.58
N LYS A 332 18.69 -14.89 -0.38
CA LYS A 332 18.05 -16.13 0.10
C LYS A 332 16.66 -16.27 -0.51
N GLU A 333 16.35 -17.46 -1.02
CA GLU A 333 15.03 -17.89 -1.51
C GLU A 333 13.93 -17.89 -0.43
N GLY A 334 12.68 -18.09 -0.86
CA GLY A 334 11.52 -18.23 0.03
C GLY A 334 11.01 -16.92 0.62
N ARG A 335 11.33 -15.79 -0.02
CA ARG A 335 10.76 -14.49 0.34
C ARG A 335 9.32 -14.40 -0.15
N GLN A 336 8.47 -13.84 0.69
CA GLN A 336 7.04 -13.80 0.45
C GLN A 336 6.67 -12.41 -0.04
N CYS A 337 6.83 -12.18 -1.34
CA CYS A 337 6.58 -10.89 -1.97
C CYS A 337 5.37 -10.95 -2.90
N LEU A 338 4.44 -10.03 -2.73
CA LEU A 338 3.23 -9.90 -3.57
C LEU A 338 3.17 -8.53 -4.23
N THR A 339 2.46 -8.46 -5.35
CA THR A 339 2.29 -7.24 -6.16
C THR A 339 0.92 -7.24 -6.85
N THR A 340 0.57 -6.11 -7.46
CA THR A 340 -0.56 -5.96 -8.38
C THR A 340 -0.15 -5.22 -9.64
N GLN A 341 -0.73 -5.60 -10.77
CA GLN A 341 -0.57 -4.90 -12.04
C GLN A 341 -1.93 -4.42 -12.57
N PRO A 342 -2.06 -3.13 -12.96
CA PRO A 342 -1.11 -2.05 -12.74
C PRO A 342 -0.89 -1.75 -11.24
N GLY A 343 0.22 -1.08 -10.89
CA GLY A 343 0.47 -0.62 -9.53
C GLY A 343 -0.59 0.38 -9.05
N LEU A 344 -0.84 0.45 -7.73
CA LEU A 344 -1.80 1.33 -7.08
C LEU A 344 -1.23 2.73 -6.79
N PHE A 345 0.07 2.81 -6.54
CA PHE A 345 0.81 4.05 -6.39
C PHE A 345 1.67 4.27 -7.64
N GLN A 346 1.49 5.43 -8.27
CA GLN A 346 2.07 5.74 -9.57
C GLN A 346 2.76 7.09 -9.54
N HIS A 347 3.66 7.34 -10.49
CA HIS A 347 4.33 8.62 -10.58
C HIS A 347 3.34 9.75 -10.83
N HIS A 348 3.43 10.80 -10.02
CA HIS A 348 2.84 12.08 -10.30
C HIS A 348 3.86 13.01 -10.94
N ARG A 349 3.48 13.59 -12.07
CA ARG A 349 4.30 14.48 -12.88
C ARG A 349 3.67 15.86 -12.83
N THR A 350 4.32 16.79 -12.13
CA THR A 350 3.85 18.17 -12.05
C THR A 350 4.00 18.88 -13.40
N ALA A 351 3.17 19.91 -13.63
CA ALA A 351 3.46 20.92 -14.63
C ALA A 351 4.77 21.64 -14.28
N GLY A 352 5.50 22.10 -15.31
CA GLY A 352 6.80 22.75 -15.15
C GLY A 352 7.95 22.05 -15.89
N PRO A 353 9.21 22.40 -15.59
CA PRO A 353 10.37 21.92 -16.32
C PRO A 353 10.61 20.43 -16.05
N THR A 354 10.89 19.65 -17.10
CA THR A 354 11.10 18.21 -16.97
C THR A 354 12.37 17.87 -16.18
N SER A 355 13.36 18.75 -16.17
CA SER A 355 14.56 18.63 -15.34
C SER A 355 14.28 18.63 -13.83
N ALA A 356 13.14 19.15 -13.36
CA ALA A 356 12.76 19.14 -11.94
C ALA A 356 11.97 17.89 -11.52
N MET A 357 11.70 16.97 -12.46
CA MET A 357 10.84 15.81 -12.24
C MET A 357 11.46 14.71 -11.41
N SER A 358 12.78 14.67 -11.28
CA SER A 358 13.48 13.71 -10.44
C SER A 358 14.88 14.18 -10.14
N ASP A 359 15.33 13.95 -8.91
CA ASP A 359 16.72 14.15 -8.49
C ASP A 359 17.63 12.98 -8.91
N ILE A 360 17.11 12.03 -9.70
CA ILE A 360 17.81 10.85 -10.20
C ILE A 360 17.87 10.89 -11.73
N GLY A 361 19.04 11.15 -12.29
CA GLY A 361 19.27 11.13 -13.74
C GLY A 361 18.98 12.47 -14.43
N ASP A 362 19.14 12.50 -15.76
CA ASP A 362 18.83 13.66 -16.61
C ASP A 362 17.48 13.42 -17.30
N HIS A 363 16.61 14.42 -17.24
CA HIS A 363 15.23 14.39 -17.75
C HIS A 363 14.97 15.47 -18.81
N GLY A 364 16.05 16.08 -19.34
CA GLY A 364 15.98 17.12 -20.36
C GLY A 364 15.43 18.45 -19.85
N ASP A 365 15.34 19.42 -20.76
CA ASP A 365 14.97 20.81 -20.47
C ASP A 365 13.59 21.19 -21.03
N GLU A 366 12.74 20.20 -21.33
CA GLU A 366 11.40 20.43 -21.85
C GLU A 366 10.48 21.02 -20.76
N TRP A 367 9.35 21.58 -21.19
CA TRP A 367 8.32 22.10 -20.30
C TRP A 367 7.06 21.25 -20.44
N ARG A 368 6.47 20.85 -19.31
CA ARG A 368 5.15 20.21 -19.27
C ARG A 368 4.09 21.22 -18.88
N ASP A 369 3.13 21.42 -19.77
CA ASP A 369 2.01 22.34 -19.53
C ASP A 369 1.06 21.82 -18.45
N ASP A 370 0.69 20.54 -18.54
CA ASP A 370 -0.32 19.95 -17.65
C ASP A 370 0.24 18.88 -16.73
N ALA A 371 -0.14 18.91 -15.46
CA ALA A 371 0.20 17.83 -14.52
C ALA A 371 -0.53 16.53 -14.89
N MET A 372 0.08 15.38 -14.60
CA MET A 372 -0.49 14.06 -14.87
C MET A 372 -0.08 13.04 -13.81
N THR A 373 -0.92 12.03 -13.56
CA THR A 373 -0.51 10.85 -12.78
C THR A 373 -0.58 9.63 -13.68
N ASP A 374 0.51 8.86 -13.75
CA ASP A 374 0.60 7.72 -14.65
C ASP A 374 -0.45 6.65 -14.28
N MET A 375 -1.25 6.17 -15.26
CA MET A 375 -2.20 5.06 -15.12
C MET A 375 -3.29 5.19 -14.04
N VAL A 376 -3.43 6.34 -13.36
CA VAL A 376 -4.45 6.60 -12.34
C VAL A 376 -5.60 7.40 -12.97
N ARG A 377 -6.84 6.89 -12.87
CA ARG A 377 -8.02 7.55 -13.43
C ARG A 377 -8.43 8.77 -12.59
N TRP A 378 -8.68 8.57 -11.30
CA TRP A 378 -9.11 9.64 -10.39
C TRP A 378 -7.99 9.98 -9.42
N SER A 379 -6.97 10.65 -9.94
CA SER A 379 -5.82 11.12 -9.17
C SER A 379 -6.26 12.03 -8.02
N VAL A 380 -5.77 11.77 -6.81
CA VAL A 380 -6.03 12.64 -5.65
C VAL A 380 -5.42 14.02 -5.88
N ARG A 381 -4.19 14.10 -6.40
CA ARG A 381 -3.53 15.39 -6.66
C ARG A 381 -4.24 16.23 -7.72
N LEU A 382 -4.67 15.61 -8.82
CA LEU A 382 -5.36 16.30 -9.91
C LEU A 382 -6.82 16.65 -9.55
N ASN A 383 -7.39 15.99 -8.54
CA ASN A 383 -8.72 16.29 -8.01
C ASN A 383 -8.68 17.07 -6.68
N ALA A 384 -7.56 17.73 -6.34
CA ALA A 384 -7.39 18.39 -5.05
C ALA A 384 -8.45 19.48 -4.80
N ASP A 385 -8.76 20.32 -5.78
CA ASP A 385 -9.77 21.37 -5.67
C ASP A 385 -11.16 20.77 -5.38
N GLN A 386 -11.54 19.75 -6.13
CA GLN A 386 -12.81 19.05 -5.94
C GLN A 386 -12.93 18.45 -4.54
N LEU A 387 -11.85 17.82 -4.03
CA LEU A 387 -11.82 17.23 -2.70
C LEU A 387 -11.85 18.30 -1.59
N LEU A 388 -11.17 19.43 -1.79
CA LEU A 388 -11.18 20.56 -0.84
C LEU A 388 -12.56 21.20 -0.72
N ASP A 389 -13.29 21.29 -1.83
CA ASP A 389 -14.64 21.85 -1.88
C ASP A 389 -15.73 20.86 -1.39
N GLY A 390 -15.33 19.63 -1.01
CA GLY A 390 -16.25 18.58 -0.56
C GLY A 390 -17.08 17.97 -1.70
N GLY A 391 -16.62 18.13 -2.94
CA GLY A 391 -17.26 17.57 -4.12
C GLY A 391 -17.02 16.06 -4.26
N THR A 392 -17.91 15.40 -5.01
CA THR A 392 -17.86 13.94 -5.25
C THR A 392 -17.78 13.58 -6.74
N GLU A 393 -17.81 14.58 -7.62
CA GLU A 393 -17.66 14.39 -9.07
C GLU A 393 -16.19 14.61 -9.46
N PHE A 394 -15.46 13.53 -9.74
CA PHE A 394 -14.03 13.59 -10.01
C PHE A 394 -13.74 13.65 -11.51
N VAL A 395 -12.70 14.40 -11.87
CA VAL A 395 -12.13 14.41 -13.21
C VAL A 395 -11.40 13.08 -13.44
N ASP A 396 -11.89 12.35 -14.45
CA ASP A 396 -11.20 11.19 -15.00
C ASP A 396 -10.13 11.64 -15.97
N GLN A 397 -8.87 11.38 -15.62
CA GLN A 397 -7.73 11.68 -16.48
C GLN A 397 -7.71 10.76 -17.72
N TYR A 398 -8.27 9.55 -17.61
CA TYR A 398 -8.25 8.53 -18.64
C TYR A 398 -9.66 7.95 -18.83
N PRO A 399 -10.63 8.77 -19.29
CA PRO A 399 -11.96 8.28 -19.55
C PRO A 399 -11.94 7.22 -20.65
N ASP A 400 -12.87 6.29 -20.56
CA ASP A 400 -13.13 5.35 -21.64
C ASP A 400 -13.52 6.13 -22.89
N GLU A 401 -13.11 5.66 -24.07
CA GLU A 401 -13.63 6.27 -25.29
C GLU A 401 -15.15 6.07 -25.30
N ASP A 402 -15.89 7.18 -25.43
CA ASP A 402 -17.32 7.09 -25.70
C ASP A 402 -17.49 6.12 -26.86
N LYS A 403 -18.28 5.07 -26.64
CA LYS A 403 -18.77 4.21 -27.72
C LYS A 403 -19.72 5.07 -28.56
N GLY A 404 -19.15 5.99 -29.33
CA GLY A 404 -19.88 6.80 -30.29
C GLY A 404 -20.68 5.87 -31.19
N ASP A 405 -21.96 6.23 -31.34
CA ASP A 405 -22.98 5.52 -32.11
C ASP A 405 -22.41 4.79 -33.33
N VAL A 406 -22.51 3.46 -33.32
CA VAL A 406 -22.31 2.58 -34.49
C VAL A 406 -23.48 2.74 -35.45
#